data_AF-A0AAW7YR52-F1
#
_entry.id   AF-A0AAW7YR52-F1
#
_cell.length_a   1.000
_cell.length_b   1.000
_cell.length_c   1.000
_cell.angle_alpha   90.00
_cell.angle_beta   90.00
_cell.angle_gamma   90.00
#
_symmetry.space_group_name_H-M   'P 1'
#
loop_
_entity.id
_entity.type
_entity.pdbx_description
1 polymer ?
#
loop_
_entity_poly.entity_id
_entity_poly.type
_entity_poly.pdbx_seq_one_letter_code
_entity_poly.pdbx_strand_id
1 'polypeptide(L)' 'MKLNLDWDKDFQEFQDILNCGLHPEWLYNAKANMILEPAYTGEGKQFFRTTDIIKASETIPFF' A
#
# COMPACT_ATOMS: atom_id res chain seq x y z
N MET A 1 -2.69 -0.54 16.11
CA MET A 1 -3.56 0.04 15.06
C MET A 1 -4.13 -1.09 14.22
N LYS A 2 -5.42 -1.07 13.87
CA LYS A 2 -6.02 -2.09 12.99
C LYS A 2 -6.34 -1.42 11.67
N LEU A 3 -5.59 -1.77 10.63
CA LEU A 3 -5.80 -1.27 9.28
C LEU A 3 -6.96 -2.01 8.63
N ASN A 4 -7.87 -1.26 8.02
CA ASN A 4 -9.03 -1.79 7.31
C ASN A 4 -8.66 -2.08 5.85
N LEU A 5 -7.76 -3.04 5.64
CA LEU A 5 -7.41 -3.61 4.33
C LEU A 5 -7.82 -5.07 4.27
N ASP A 6 -8.15 -5.52 3.07
CA ASP A 6 -8.41 -6.94 2.79
C ASP A 6 -7.09 -7.64 2.51
N TRP A 7 -6.45 -8.15 3.56
CA TRP A 7 -5.12 -8.76 3.49
C TRP A 7 -5.06 -10.08 2.68
N ASP A 8 -6.21 -10.65 2.33
CA ASP A 8 -6.28 -11.87 1.52
C ASP A 8 -6.26 -11.58 0.01
N LYS A 9 -6.43 -10.32 -0.42
CA LYS A 9 -6.28 -9.93 -1.83
C LYS A 9 -4.83 -9.93 -2.26
N ASP A 10 -4.57 -10.27 -3.52
CA ASP A 10 -3.25 -10.14 -4.13
C ASP A 10 -2.82 -8.67 -4.29
N PHE A 11 -3.79 -7.79 -4.58
CA PHE A 11 -3.57 -6.37 -4.86
C PHE A 11 -4.52 -5.48 -4.06
N GLN A 12 -4.00 -4.33 -3.64
CA GLN A 12 -4.77 -3.25 -3.04
C GLN A 12 -4.80 -2.05 -3.98
N GLU A 13 -5.99 -1.48 -4.18
CA GLU A 13 -6.12 -0.22 -4.91
C GLU A 13 -5.52 0.93 -4.07
N PHE A 14 -4.88 1.89 -4.72
CA PHE A 14 -4.30 3.06 -4.07
C PHE A 14 -5.31 3.79 -3.16
N GLN A 15 -6.55 3.97 -3.60
CA GLN A 15 -7.60 4.62 -2.81
C GLN A 15 -8.02 3.78 -1.60
N ASP A 16 -8.01 2.45 -1.69
CA ASP A 16 -8.32 1.59 -0.55
C ASP A 16 -7.24 1.71 0.53
N ILE A 17 -5.96 1.78 0.14
CA ILE A 17 -4.84 1.99 1.06
C ILE A 17 -4.94 3.36 1.74
N LEU A 18 -5.29 4.42 1.00
CA LEU A 18 -5.49 5.75 1.59
C LEU A 18 -6.66 5.79 2.60
N ASN A 19 -7.69 4.97 2.39
CA ASN A 19 -8.89 4.94 3.23
C ASN A 19 -8.86 3.85 4.32
N CYS A 20 -7.76 3.09 4.46
CA CYS A 20 -7.69 1.98 5.41
C CYS A 20 -7.36 2.37 6.86
N GLY A 21 -7.20 3.67 7.13
CA GLY A 21 -6.78 4.19 8.42
C GLY A 21 -5.26 4.36 8.58
N LEU A 22 -4.48 4.18 7.51
CA LEU A 22 -3.08 4.60 7.46
C LEU A 22 -2.95 6.12 7.35
N HIS A 23 -1.87 6.68 7.92
CA HIS A 23 -1.52 8.06 7.62
C HIS A 23 -1.12 8.17 6.13
N PRO A 24 -1.74 9.06 5.33
CA PRO A 24 -1.46 9.14 3.89
C PRO A 24 0.02 9.36 3.55
N GLU A 25 0.76 10.07 4.40
CA GLU A 25 2.20 10.28 4.21
C GLU A 25 3.00 8.99 4.16
N TRP A 26 2.57 7.93 4.84
CA TRP A 26 3.25 6.64 4.77
C TRP A 26 3.33 6.14 3.32
N LEU A 27 2.19 6.16 2.62
CA LEU A 27 2.09 5.68 1.25
C LEU A 27 2.84 6.59 0.27
N TYR A 28 2.79 7.90 0.48
CA TYR A 28 3.55 8.85 -0.32
C TYR A 28 5.06 8.69 -0.13
N ASN A 29 5.52 8.53 1.12
CA ASN A 29 6.92 8.37 1.46
C ASN A 29 7.48 7.03 0.94
N ALA A 30 6.73 5.93 1.12
CA ALA A 30 7.09 4.62 0.59
C ALA A 30 7.23 4.62 -0.94
N LYS A 31 6.33 5.30 -1.66
CA LYS A 31 6.42 5.46 -3.12
C LYS A 31 7.58 6.35 -3.54
N ALA A 32 7.73 7.51 -2.90
CA ALA A 32 8.76 8.49 -3.26
C ALA A 32 10.19 7.93 -3.09
N ASN A 33 10.38 7.04 -2.11
CA ASN A 33 11.66 6.37 -1.86
C ASN A 33 11.79 5.02 -2.58
N MET A 34 10.88 4.67 -3.49
CA MET A 34 10.90 3.40 -4.25
C MET A 34 10.89 2.15 -3.36
N ILE A 35 10.38 2.26 -2.12
CA ILE A 35 10.22 1.14 -1.19
C ILE A 35 8.95 0.35 -1.54
N LEU A 36 7.94 1.05 -2.05
CA LEU A 36 6.70 0.45 -2.52
C LEU A 36 6.39 0.92 -3.96
N GLU A 37 6.43 -0.02 -4.89
CA GLU A 37 6.19 0.24 -6.31
C GLU A 37 4.78 -0.19 -6.74
N PRO A 38 4.13 0.54 -7.66
CA PRO A 38 2.84 0.13 -8.18
C PRO A 38 2.95 -1.12 -9.04
N ALA A 39 1.95 -1.99 -8.91
CA ALA A 39 1.79 -3.15 -9.76
C ALA A 39 0.89 -2.82 -10.97
N TYR A 40 1.29 -3.29 -12.15
CA TYR A 40 0.44 -3.23 -13.34
C TYR A 40 -0.57 -4.37 -13.32
N THR A 41 -1.85 -4.05 -13.21
CA THR A 41 -2.97 -5.01 -13.25
C THR A 41 -3.73 -4.99 -14.58
N GLY A 42 -3.39 -4.08 -15.49
CA GLY A 42 -4.15 -3.84 -16.73
C GLY A 42 -5.41 -2.99 -16.53
N GLU A 43 -5.77 -2.71 -15.29
CA GLU A 43 -6.86 -1.80 -14.94
C GLU A 43 -6.33 -0.36 -14.91
N GLY A 44 -7.13 0.62 -15.37
CA GLY A 44 -6.73 2.04 -15.46
C GLY A 44 -6.57 2.76 -14.11
N LYS A 45 -6.26 2.02 -13.05
CA LYS A 45 -6.09 2.48 -11.67
C LYS A 45 -4.72 2.04 -11.14
N GLN A 46 -4.30 2.66 -10.05
CA GLN A 46 -3.04 2.31 -9.41
C GLN A 46 -3.26 1.25 -8.32
N PHE A 47 -2.51 0.16 -8.41
CA PHE A 47 -2.55 -0.94 -7.45
C PHE A 47 -1.18 -1.22 -6.87
N PHE A 48 -1.16 -1.90 -5.73
CA PHE A 48 0.04 -2.36 -5.04
C PHE A 48 -0.16 -3.80 -4.61
N ARG A 49 0.87 -4.64 -4.69
CA ARG A 49 0.78 -6.01 -4.17
C ARG A 49 0.68 -5.96 -2.66
N THR A 50 -0.24 -6.72 -2.09
CA THR A 50 -0.43 -6.80 -0.63
C THR A 50 0.86 -7.27 0.06
N THR A 51 1.57 -8.22 -0.54
CA THR A 51 2.87 -8.70 -0.05
C THR A 51 3.93 -7.60 0.00
N ASP A 52 3.91 -6.68 -0.97
CA ASP A 52 4.89 -5.60 -1.05
C ASP A 52 4.57 -4.49 -0.05
N ILE A 53 3.28 -4.26 0.23
CA ILE A 53 2.85 -3.37 1.32
C ILE A 53 3.35 -3.89 2.68
N ILE A 54 3.23 -5.20 2.93
CA ILE A 54 3.72 -5.82 4.16
C ILE A 54 5.24 -5.67 4.26
N LYS A 55 6.00 -5.97 3.20
CA LYS A 55 7.46 -5.78 3.18
C LYS A 55 7.87 -4.32 3.36
N ALA A 56 7.18 -3.39 2.71
CA ALA A 56 7.42 -1.96 2.88
C ALA A 56 7.22 -1.53 4.35
N SER A 57 6.25 -2.13 5.04
CA SER A 57 5.97 -1.86 6.47
C SER A 57 7.09 -2.32 7.41
N GLU A 58 7.93 -3.26 6.99
CA GLU A 58 9.13 -3.68 7.74
C GLU A 58 10.26 -2.64 7.63
N THR A 59 10.24 -1.80 6.59
CA THR A 59 11.22 -0.72 6.36
C THR A 59 10.74 0.61 6.93
N ILE A 60 9.49 0.99 6.63
CA ILE A 60 8.82 2.18 7.17
C ILE A 60 7.62 1.68 7.97
N PRO A 61 7.64 1.77 9.30
CA PRO A 61 6.51 1.32 10.10
C PRO A 61 5.25 2.17 9.87
N PHE A 62 4.08 1.58 10.08
CA PHE A 62 2.78 2.23 9.86
C PHE A 62 2.39 3.29 10.93
N PHE A 63 3.21 3.49 11.96
CA PHE A 63 2.90 4.27 13.17
C PHE A 63 3.73 5.53 13.30
#